data_AF-B1WRN5-F1
#
_entry.id   AF-B1WRN5-F1
#
_cell.length_a   1.000
_cell.length_b   1.000
_cell.length_c   1.000
_cell.angle_alpha   90.00
_cell.angle_beta   90.00
_cell.angle_gamma   90.00
#
_symmetry.space_group_name_H-M   'P 1'
#
loop_
_entity.id
_entity.type
_entity.pdbx_description
1 polymer ?
#
loop_
_entity_poly.entity_id
_entity_poly.type
_entity_poly.pdbx_seq_one_letter_code
_entity_poly.pdbx_strand_id
1 'polypeptide(L)'
;MKRNSKVSHAVFSLGFSLASLLGTTMIVNAIEAEYLLLNSYFRVDGNQLSSTVQPLQNSNVTQFCLQASSNVSWWKGLKILDSQGKQISLIVTENDSRLSCTPNIQNSRLAGGKIEFWKAKTFGAHTYMDSARIDVNQVKGKKITINWINE
;
A
#
# COMPACT_ATOMS: atom_id res chain seq x y z
N MET A 1 -64.61 -10.12 24.38
CA MET A 1 -63.87 -11.29 24.89
C MET A 1 -62.62 -11.48 24.02
N LYS A 2 -61.44 -11.49 24.64
CA LYS A 2 -60.09 -11.91 24.13
C LYS A 2 -59.38 -11.12 23.01
N ARG A 3 -58.57 -10.14 23.46
CA ARG A 3 -57.10 -9.98 23.30
C ARG A 3 -56.38 -10.65 22.10
N ASN A 4 -55.61 -9.81 21.41
CA ASN A 4 -54.13 -9.74 21.36
C ASN A 4 -53.47 -9.83 19.98
N SER A 5 -52.57 -8.85 19.79
CA SER A 5 -51.57 -8.71 18.74
C SER A 5 -50.56 -9.84 18.75
N LYS A 6 -49.86 -10.00 17.61
CA LYS A 6 -48.41 -10.20 17.61
C LYS A 6 -47.81 -9.84 16.24
N VAL A 7 -47.02 -8.77 16.27
CA VAL A 7 -45.96 -8.46 15.32
C VAL A 7 -44.89 -9.56 15.45
N SER A 8 -44.38 -10.09 14.34
CA SER A 8 -43.21 -10.96 14.35
C SER A 8 -42.05 -10.25 13.66
N HIS A 9 -41.04 -9.91 14.46
CA HIS A 9 -39.76 -9.40 14.01
C HIS A 9 -38.97 -10.52 13.33
N ALA A 10 -38.37 -10.23 12.17
CA ALA A 10 -37.34 -11.06 11.59
C ALA A 10 -36.07 -10.95 12.44
N VAL A 11 -35.70 -12.05 13.10
CA VAL A 11 -34.43 -12.20 13.81
C VAL A 11 -33.40 -12.71 12.81
N PHE A 12 -32.45 -11.86 12.42
CA PHE A 12 -31.22 -12.31 11.78
C PHE A 12 -30.33 -12.94 12.84
N SER A 13 -30.31 -14.27 12.88
CA SER A 13 -29.37 -15.05 13.68
C SER A 13 -28.00 -15.04 13.00
N LEU A 14 -27.03 -14.34 13.60
CA LEU A 14 -25.62 -14.50 13.30
C LEU A 14 -25.14 -15.80 13.97
N GLY A 15 -25.06 -16.87 13.18
CA GLY A 15 -24.46 -18.12 13.63
C GLY A 15 -22.94 -18.00 13.73
N PHE A 16 -22.42 -17.73 14.93
CA PHE A 16 -21.04 -18.04 15.27
C PHE A 16 -20.96 -19.51 15.71
N SER A 17 -20.40 -20.37 14.85
CA SER A 17 -20.04 -21.73 15.24
C SER A 17 -18.58 -21.77 15.69
N LEU A 18 -18.39 -22.09 16.97
CA LEU A 18 -17.10 -22.32 17.61
C LEU A 18 -16.80 -23.82 17.55
N ALA A 19 -15.92 -24.27 16.64
CA ALA A 19 -15.33 -25.61 16.73
C ALA A 19 -14.04 -25.77 15.91
N SER A 20 -13.10 -26.48 16.54
CA SER A 20 -11.96 -27.22 15.96
C SER A 20 -10.61 -26.51 15.85
N LEU A 21 -9.89 -26.58 16.97
CA LEU A 21 -8.43 -26.51 17.10
C LEU A 21 -7.78 -27.71 16.37
N LEU A 22 -6.59 -27.49 15.79
CA LEU A 22 -5.68 -28.43 15.10
C LEU A 22 -5.80 -28.44 13.57
N GLY A 23 -4.84 -27.76 12.93
CA GLY A 23 -4.50 -27.99 11.52
C GLY A 23 -4.85 -26.87 10.55
N THR A 24 -4.88 -25.59 10.97
CA THR A 24 -4.80 -24.49 9.99
C THR A 24 -3.37 -24.42 9.45
N THR A 25 -3.10 -25.19 8.41
CA THR A 25 -2.18 -24.73 7.36
C THR A 25 -2.65 -23.32 7.01
N MET A 26 -1.87 -22.31 7.40
CA MET A 26 -2.16 -20.94 7.03
C MET A 26 -1.96 -20.84 5.52
N ILE A 27 -3.03 -21.07 4.76
CA ILE A 27 -3.15 -20.54 3.41
C ILE A 27 -3.36 -19.03 3.60
N VAL A 28 -2.27 -18.32 3.88
CA VAL A 28 -2.22 -16.88 3.66
C VAL A 28 -2.13 -16.73 2.15
N ASN A 29 -3.28 -16.83 1.48
CA ASN A 29 -3.42 -16.23 0.16
C ASN A 29 -3.03 -14.77 0.36
N ALA A 30 -1.94 -14.35 -0.29
CA ALA A 30 -1.43 -13.00 -0.20
C ALA A 30 -2.57 -12.05 -0.49
N ILE A 31 -3.08 -11.38 0.54
CA ILE A 31 -3.98 -10.25 0.37
C ILE A 31 -3.11 -9.19 -0.29
N GLU A 32 -3.30 -8.96 -1.59
CA GLU A 32 -2.77 -7.77 -2.26
C GLU A 32 -3.21 -6.58 -1.43
N ALA A 33 -2.24 -5.82 -0.90
CA ALA A 33 -2.54 -4.82 0.10
C ALA A 33 -3.31 -3.67 -0.54
N GLU A 34 -4.62 -3.60 -0.27
CA GLU A 34 -5.49 -2.53 -0.76
C GLU A 34 -4.96 -1.14 -0.35
N TYR A 35 -4.30 -1.07 0.81
CA TYR A 35 -3.68 0.13 1.37
C TYR A 35 -2.18 -0.05 1.52
N LEU A 36 -1.46 1.07 1.44
CA LEU A 36 -0.02 1.09 1.69
C LEU A 36 0.27 0.63 3.12
N LEU A 37 0.93 -0.52 3.25
CA LEU A 37 1.36 -1.03 4.55
C LEU A 37 2.59 -0.25 5.03
N LEU A 38 2.50 0.38 6.19
CA LEU A 38 3.59 1.11 6.82
C LEU A 38 4.34 0.24 7.84
N ASN A 39 5.66 0.37 7.90
CA ASN A 39 6.55 -0.41 8.79
C ASN A 39 6.33 -1.93 8.66
N SER A 40 6.12 -2.40 7.43
CA SER A 40 5.82 -3.79 7.12
C SER A 40 6.55 -4.26 5.88
N TYR A 41 6.55 -5.58 5.67
CA TYR A 41 6.93 -6.21 4.41
C TYR A 41 5.70 -6.52 3.58
N PHE A 42 5.82 -6.41 2.27
CA PHE A 42 4.78 -6.76 1.31
C PHE A 42 5.41 -7.23 0.00
N ARG A 43 4.59 -7.75 -0.93
CA ARG A 43 5.08 -8.23 -2.23
C ARG A 43 4.43 -7.45 -3.37
N VAL A 44 5.22 -7.22 -4.42
CA VAL A 44 4.79 -6.62 -5.68
C VAL A 44 5.42 -7.45 -6.80
N ASP A 45 4.61 -8.08 -7.65
CA ASP A 45 5.09 -8.99 -8.72
C ASP A 45 6.12 -10.02 -8.20
N GLY A 46 5.84 -10.65 -7.05
CA GLY A 46 6.71 -11.63 -6.40
C GLY A 46 7.93 -11.06 -5.65
N ASN A 47 8.28 -9.80 -5.91
CA ASN A 47 9.40 -9.10 -5.29
C ASN A 47 9.00 -8.69 -3.86
N GLN A 48 9.91 -8.80 -2.91
CA GLN A 48 9.73 -8.37 -1.53
C GLN A 48 10.12 -6.90 -1.38
N LEU A 49 9.20 -6.12 -0.84
CA LEU A 49 9.38 -4.72 -0.50
C LEU A 49 9.20 -4.55 1.01
N SER A 50 9.76 -3.48 1.56
CA SER A 50 9.43 -3.01 2.90
C SER A 50 9.17 -1.51 2.91
N SER A 51 8.45 -1.02 3.91
CA SER A 51 8.30 0.41 4.14
C SER A 51 8.91 0.80 5.49
N THR A 52 9.57 1.95 5.52
CA THR A 52 10.03 2.59 6.77
C THR A 52 9.49 4.00 6.86
N VAL A 53 9.18 4.43 8.08
CA VAL A 53 8.55 5.73 8.34
C VAL A 53 9.44 6.56 9.25
N GLN A 54 9.74 7.80 8.84
CA GLN A 54 10.34 8.80 9.70
C GLN A 54 9.41 10.01 9.84
N PRO A 55 9.30 10.65 11.01
CA PRO A 55 8.55 11.88 11.16
C PRO A 55 9.23 13.03 10.38
N LEU A 56 8.44 13.90 9.78
CA LEU A 56 8.88 15.20 9.25
C LEU A 56 8.60 16.30 10.26
N GLN A 57 9.38 17.38 10.19
CA GLN A 57 9.14 18.58 10.99
C GLN A 57 7.82 19.28 10.61
N ASN A 58 7.46 19.24 9.32
CA ASN A 58 6.22 19.84 8.83
C ASN A 58 5.14 18.77 8.68
N SER A 59 4.09 18.86 9.50
CA SER A 59 2.98 17.89 9.51
C SER A 59 2.00 18.03 8.34
N ASN A 60 2.04 19.15 7.60
CA ASN A 60 1.15 19.42 6.46
C ASN A 60 1.60 18.76 5.15
N VAL A 61 2.78 18.14 5.17
CA VAL A 61 3.36 17.51 3.99
C VAL A 61 3.76 16.07 4.27
N THR A 62 3.88 15.31 3.20
CA THR A 62 4.39 13.94 3.19
C THR A 62 5.48 13.86 2.13
N GLN A 63 6.53 13.07 2.39
CA GLN A 63 7.57 12.75 1.41
C GLN A 63 7.57 11.25 1.16
N PHE A 64 7.65 10.83 -0.11
CA PHE A 64 7.88 9.43 -0.46
C PHE A 64 9.29 9.28 -1.00
N CYS A 65 9.95 8.18 -0.65
CA CYS A 65 11.24 7.79 -1.19
C CYS A 65 11.17 6.35 -1.68
N LEU A 66 11.96 6.07 -2.71
CA LEU A 66 12.20 4.75 -3.24
C LEU A 66 13.68 4.45 -3.07
N GLN A 67 13.99 3.35 -2.39
CA GLN A 67 15.33 2.85 -2.20
C GLN A 67 15.44 1.45 -2.78
N ALA A 68 16.37 1.24 -3.71
CA ALA A 68 16.71 -0.09 -4.21
C ALA A 68 17.91 -0.64 -3.43
N SER A 69 17.82 -1.89 -2.97
CA SER A 69 18.97 -2.62 -2.43
C SER A 69 20.02 -2.85 -3.52
N SER A 70 21.24 -3.24 -3.13
CA SER A 70 22.37 -3.46 -4.05
C SER A 70 22.13 -4.60 -5.06
N ASN A 71 21.28 -5.57 -4.73
CA ASN A 71 20.93 -6.70 -5.59
C ASN A 71 19.76 -6.43 -6.56
N VAL A 72 19.13 -5.25 -6.51
CA VAL A 72 18.14 -4.83 -7.51
C VAL A 72 18.87 -4.11 -8.64
N SER A 73 18.89 -4.69 -9.84
CA SER A 73 19.71 -4.18 -10.95
C SER A 73 18.89 -3.38 -11.97
N TRP A 74 17.60 -3.67 -12.08
CA TRP A 74 16.73 -3.02 -13.07
C TRP A 74 15.96 -1.84 -12.51
N TRP A 75 15.61 -0.92 -13.40
CA TRP A 75 14.77 0.24 -13.12
C TRP A 75 13.55 -0.12 -12.28
N LYS A 76 13.34 0.64 -11.21
CA LYS A 76 12.14 0.59 -10.35
C LYS A 76 11.54 1.98 -10.26
N GLY A 77 10.22 2.05 -10.23
CA GLY A 77 9.48 3.30 -10.18
C GLY A 77 8.39 3.29 -9.12
N LEU A 78 8.22 4.44 -8.47
CA LEU A 78 7.11 4.73 -7.58
C LEU A 78 6.37 5.94 -8.14
N LYS A 79 5.15 5.73 -8.65
CA LYS A 79 4.30 6.79 -9.19
C LYS A 79 3.23 7.14 -8.17
N ILE A 80 3.15 8.41 -7.79
CA ILE A 80 2.18 8.91 -6.82
C ILE A 80 1.08 9.63 -7.60
N LEU A 81 -0.17 9.23 -7.38
CA LEU A 81 -1.36 9.74 -8.05
C LEU A 81 -2.33 10.37 -7.04
N ASP A 82 -3.00 11.45 -7.45
CA ASP A 82 -4.12 12.00 -6.68
C ASP A 82 -5.41 11.19 -6.88
N SER A 83 -6.50 11.62 -6.24
CA SER A 83 -7.81 10.96 -6.30
C SER A 83 -8.46 10.96 -7.68
N GLN A 84 -7.98 11.80 -8.61
CA GLN A 84 -8.44 11.84 -10.00
C GLN A 84 -7.56 10.97 -10.90
N GLY A 85 -6.55 10.29 -10.35
CA GLY A 85 -5.58 9.51 -11.11
C GLY A 85 -4.53 10.38 -11.81
N LYS A 86 -4.44 11.68 -11.51
CA LYS A 86 -3.41 12.56 -12.08
C LYS A 86 -2.10 12.38 -11.33
N GLN A 87 -1.00 12.30 -12.09
CA GLN A 87 0.32 12.16 -11.51
C GLN A 87 0.71 13.39 -10.70
N ILE A 88 1.02 13.14 -9.42
CA ILE A 88 1.63 14.12 -8.53
C ILE A 88 3.15 14.10 -8.71
N SER A 89 3.74 12.90 -8.69
CA SER A 89 5.18 12.69 -8.81
C SER A 89 5.50 11.28 -9.32
N LEU A 90 6.67 11.13 -9.92
CA LEU A 90 7.29 9.85 -10.25
C LEU A 90 8.73 9.90 -9.75
N ILE A 91 9.11 8.96 -8.90
CA ILE A 91 10.50 8.76 -8.45
C ILE A 91 10.97 7.40 -8.91
N VAL A 92 12.25 7.31 -9.25
CA VAL A 92 12.82 6.13 -9.88
C VAL A 92 14.18 5.83 -9.30
N THR A 93 14.56 4.56 -9.31
CA THR A 93 15.91 4.08 -9.05
C THR A 93 16.37 3.25 -10.24
N GLU A 94 17.64 3.42 -10.63
CA GLU A 94 18.25 2.73 -11.76
C GLU A 94 19.77 2.75 -11.60
N ASN A 95 20.43 1.66 -12.00
CA ASN A 95 21.90 1.54 -12.02
C ASN A 95 22.51 1.93 -10.67
N ASP A 96 23.28 3.02 -10.62
CA ASP A 96 23.94 3.49 -9.39
C ASP A 96 23.07 4.43 -8.54
N SER A 97 21.96 4.93 -9.09
CA SER A 97 21.01 5.76 -8.35
C SER A 97 20.04 4.88 -7.57
N ARG A 98 20.41 4.59 -6.32
CA ARG A 98 19.70 3.66 -5.43
C ARG A 98 18.69 4.31 -4.51
N LEU A 99 18.63 5.64 -4.45
CA LEU A 99 17.69 6.37 -3.61
C LEU A 99 17.15 7.58 -4.38
N SER A 100 15.83 7.71 -4.43
CA SER A 100 15.16 8.87 -4.97
C SER A 100 13.98 9.25 -4.08
N CYS A 101 13.70 10.54 -3.93
CA CYS A 101 12.66 11.06 -3.06
C CYS A 101 11.84 12.13 -3.77
N THR A 102 10.55 12.20 -3.46
CA THR A 102 9.70 13.29 -3.91
C THR A 102 10.10 14.59 -3.18
N PRO A 103 9.81 15.76 -3.75
CA PRO A 103 9.61 16.96 -2.94
C PRO A 103 8.51 16.73 -1.88
N ASN A 104 8.40 17.65 -0.92
CA ASN A 104 7.31 17.65 0.04
C ASN A 104 5.96 17.78 -0.69
N ILE A 105 5.08 16.79 -0.55
CA ILE A 105 3.75 16.77 -1.14
C ILE A 105 2.74 17.24 -0.09
N GLN A 106 1.91 18.23 -0.42
CA GLN A 106 0.82 18.66 0.44
C GLN A 106 -0.17 17.52 0.68
N ASN A 107 -0.52 17.25 1.94
CA ASN A 107 -1.39 16.12 2.30
C ASN A 107 -2.77 16.17 1.64
N SER A 108 -3.28 17.37 1.34
CA SER A 108 -4.55 17.56 0.62
C SER A 108 -4.53 16.94 -0.77
N ARG A 109 -3.38 16.88 -1.44
CA ARG A 109 -3.24 16.25 -2.76
C ARG A 109 -3.23 14.72 -2.70
N LEU A 110 -2.93 14.15 -1.53
CA LEU A 110 -2.85 12.71 -1.32
C LEU A 110 -4.20 12.09 -0.92
N ALA A 111 -5.19 12.91 -0.56
CA ALA A 111 -6.50 12.44 -0.10
C ALA A 111 -7.23 11.68 -1.21
N GLY A 112 -7.49 10.39 -0.97
CA GLY A 112 -8.07 9.47 -1.95
C GLY A 112 -7.12 9.03 -3.06
N GLY A 113 -5.84 9.40 -2.98
CA GLY A 113 -4.82 9.03 -3.94
C GLY A 113 -4.29 7.61 -3.75
N LYS A 114 -3.38 7.21 -4.64
CA LYS A 114 -2.72 5.90 -4.61
C LYS A 114 -1.27 5.99 -5.06
N ILE A 115 -0.51 4.96 -4.73
CA ILE A 115 0.83 4.74 -5.24
C ILE A 115 0.78 3.57 -6.21
N GLU A 116 1.46 3.70 -7.34
CA GLU A 116 1.70 2.62 -8.27
C GLU A 116 3.17 2.21 -8.24
N PHE A 117 3.39 0.91 -8.26
CA PHE A 117 4.71 0.29 -8.35
C PHE A 117 4.97 -0.10 -9.80
N TRP A 118 6.12 0.31 -10.30
CA TRP A 118 6.52 0.08 -11.68
C TRP A 118 7.90 -0.59 -11.70
N LYS A 119 8.14 -1.46 -12.68
CA LYS A 119 9.48 -2.01 -12.94
C LYS A 119 9.73 -2.20 -14.43
N ALA A 120 11.00 -2.16 -14.82
CA ALA A 120 11.40 -2.61 -16.15
C ALA A 120 11.20 -4.14 -16.27
N LYS A 121 10.67 -4.58 -17.41
CA LYS A 121 10.64 -5.98 -17.85
C LYS A 121 11.60 -6.18 -19.03
N THR A 122 11.58 -7.37 -19.62
CA THR A 122 12.40 -7.71 -20.79
C THR A 122 12.37 -6.60 -21.84
N PHE A 123 13.54 -6.24 -22.39
CA PHE A 123 13.73 -5.14 -23.33
C PHE A 123 13.49 -3.73 -22.75
N GLY A 124 13.53 -3.56 -21.43
CA GLY A 124 13.50 -2.24 -20.78
C GLY A 124 12.10 -1.61 -20.70
N ALA A 125 11.04 -2.35 -21.03
CA ALA A 125 9.68 -1.82 -20.95
C ALA A 125 9.24 -1.57 -19.49
N HIS A 126 9.04 -0.30 -19.13
CA HIS A 126 8.54 0.09 -17.81
C HIS A 126 7.06 -0.26 -17.67
N THR A 127 6.78 -1.27 -16.85
CA THR A 127 5.45 -1.85 -16.75
C THR A 127 4.88 -1.61 -15.34
N TYR A 128 3.58 -1.33 -15.27
CA TYR A 128 2.81 -1.30 -14.03
C TYR A 128 2.74 -2.70 -13.41
N MET A 129 3.09 -2.80 -12.12
CA MET A 129 3.05 -4.08 -11.39
C MET A 129 1.84 -4.16 -10.49
N ASP A 130 1.65 -3.14 -9.65
CA ASP A 130 0.62 -3.13 -8.61
C ASP A 130 0.39 -1.70 -8.10
N SER A 131 -0.62 -1.50 -7.25
CA SER A 131 -0.88 -0.24 -6.57
C SER A 131 -1.46 -0.41 -5.17
N ALA A 132 -1.17 0.57 -4.31
CA ALA A 132 -1.73 0.63 -2.96
C ALA A 132 -2.38 2.00 -2.70
N ARG A 133 -3.55 2.02 -2.08
CA ARG A 133 -4.22 3.27 -1.67
C ARG A 133 -3.46 3.97 -0.55
N ILE A 134 -3.53 5.30 -0.54
CA ILE A 134 -2.90 6.12 0.50
C ILE A 134 -3.96 6.48 1.55
N ASP A 135 -3.76 6.03 2.79
CA ASP A 135 -4.45 6.59 3.94
C ASP A 135 -3.69 7.84 4.43
N VAL A 136 -4.23 9.03 4.12
CA VAL A 136 -3.62 10.32 4.50
C VAL A 136 -3.41 10.44 6.00
N ASN A 137 -4.28 9.85 6.83
CA ASN A 137 -4.13 9.92 8.27
C ASN A 137 -2.89 9.16 8.75
N GLN A 138 -2.50 8.12 8.03
CA GLN A 138 -1.31 7.34 8.34
C GLN A 138 -0.04 7.97 7.80
N VAL A 139 -0.10 8.70 6.68
CA VAL A 139 1.10 9.23 6.02
C VAL A 139 1.41 10.70 6.33
N LYS A 140 0.41 11.48 6.79
CA LYS A 140 0.59 12.93 7.05
C LYS A 140 1.77 13.21 7.98
N GLY A 141 2.61 14.16 7.58
CA GLY A 141 3.76 14.59 8.37
C GLY A 141 4.89 13.58 8.44
N LYS A 142 4.97 12.66 7.48
CA LYS A 142 5.98 11.59 7.48
C LYS A 142 6.75 11.54 6.17
N LYS A 143 7.98 11.05 6.28
CA LYS A 143 8.79 10.54 5.19
C LYS A 143 8.61 9.03 5.17
N ILE A 144 8.19 8.50 4.04
CA ILE A 144 7.95 7.08 3.83
C ILE A 144 8.96 6.59 2.81
N THR A 145 9.83 5.69 3.21
CA THR A 145 10.80 5.08 2.31
C THR A 145 10.35 3.67 1.99
N ILE A 146 10.09 3.42 0.71
CA ILE A 146 9.83 2.09 0.17
C ILE A 146 11.17 1.49 -0.24
N ASN A 147 11.53 0.37 0.38
CA ASN A 147 12.75 -0.37 0.08
C ASN A 147 12.40 -1.55 -0.81
N TRP A 148 12.96 -1.58 -2.02
CA TRP A 148 12.91 -2.71 -2.93
C TRP A 148 14.07 -3.63 -2.61
N ILE A 149 13.80 -4.84 -2.09
CA ILE A 149 14.82 -5.69 -1.45
C ILE A 149 15.36 -6.76 -2.42
N ASN A 150 14.50 -7.31 -3.28
CA ASN A 150 14.91 -8.34 -4.25
C ASN A 150 14.10 -8.24 -5.55
N GLU A 151 14.55 -9.02 -6.53
CA GLU A 151 13.92 -9.21 -7.85
C GLU A 151 13.13 -10.52 -7.93
#